data_AF-A0A2R6NZA5-F1
#
_entry.id   AF-A0A2R6NZA5-F1
#
_cell.length_a   1.000
_cell.length_b   1.000
_cell.length_c   1.000
_cell.angle_alpha   90.00
_cell.angle_beta   90.00
_cell.angle_gamma   90.00
#
_symmetry.space_group_name_H-M   'P 1'
#
loop_
_entity.id
_entity.type
_entity.pdbx_description
1 polymer ?
#
loop_
_entity_poly.entity_id
_entity_poly.type
_entity_poly.pdbx_seq_one_letter_code
_entity_poly.pdbx_strand_id
1 'polypeptide(L)' 'MGLAREAIVNGTFPEYLKSFFWNYFGDKGYPEWCVNALRSVGVDLLEGRPDIKVVGGGGAKWDRAD' A
#
# COMPACT_ATOMS: atom_id res chain seq x y z
N MET A 1 14.99 -7.88 10.27
CA MET A 1 15.21 -8.75 9.09
C MET A 1 14.05 -8.53 8.13
N GLY A 2 14.32 -8.51 6.82
CA GLY A 2 13.45 -7.84 5.84
C GLY A 2 12.12 -8.54 5.60
N LEU A 3 11.07 -8.08 6.30
CA LEU A 3 9.70 -8.58 6.20
C LEU A 3 9.20 -8.70 4.74
N ALA A 4 9.62 -7.78 3.86
CA ALA A 4 9.30 -7.83 2.43
C ALA A 4 9.87 -9.07 1.72
N ARG A 5 11.13 -9.43 2.00
CA ARG A 5 11.78 -10.60 1.37
C ARG A 5 11.16 -11.90 1.85
N GLU A 6 10.88 -11.99 3.14
CA GLU A 6 10.23 -13.18 3.73
C GLU A 6 8.82 -13.36 3.17
N ALA A 7 8.07 -12.27 2.98
CA ALA A 7 6.75 -12.31 2.37
C ALA A 7 6.79 -12.75 0.89
N ILE A 8 7.82 -12.35 0.13
CA ILE A 8 8.01 -12.83 -1.25
C ILE A 8 8.30 -14.33 -1.27
N VAL A 9 9.19 -14.82 -0.39
CA VAL A 9 9.55 -16.24 -0.33
C VAL A 9 8.36 -17.11 0.11
N ASN A 10 7.52 -16.62 1.02
CA ASN A 10 6.35 -17.34 1.51
C ASN A 10 5.09 -17.13 0.65
N GLY A 11 5.15 -16.31 -0.41
CA GLY A 11 4.00 -15.99 -1.25
C GLY A 11 2.95 -15.06 -0.60
N THR A 12 3.26 -14.49 0.57
CA THR A 12 2.38 -13.60 1.36
C THR A 12 2.68 -12.11 1.14
N PHE A 13 3.32 -11.76 0.01
CA PHE A 13 3.66 -10.38 -0.33
C PHE A 13 2.46 -9.42 -0.35
N PRO A 14 1.27 -9.79 -0.87
CA PRO A 14 0.09 -8.92 -0.84
C PRO A 14 -0.36 -8.58 0.58
N GLU A 15 -0.29 -9.56 1.50
CA GLU A 15 -0.67 -9.37 2.91
C GLU A 15 0.32 -8.44 3.61
N TYR A 16 1.62 -8.63 3.36
CA TYR A 16 2.64 -7.72 3.84
C TYR A 16 2.40 -6.28 3.37
N LEU A 17 2.07 -6.07 2.09
CA LEU A 17 1.78 -4.73 1.55
C LEU A 17 0.58 -4.08 2.25
N LYS A 18 -0.52 -4.83 2.45
CA LYS A 18 -1.69 -4.33 3.17
C LYS A 18 -1.33 -3.87 4.58
N SER A 19 -0.58 -4.67 5.34
CA SER A 19 -0.11 -4.30 6.67
C SER A 19 0.86 -3.11 6.65
N PHE A 20 1.75 -3.05 5.66
CA PHE A 20 2.70 -1.94 5.49
C PHE A 20 1.97 -0.62 5.23
N PHE A 21 1.04 -0.59 4.27
CA PHE A 21 0.27 0.61 3.93
C PHE A 21 -0.58 1.08 5.12
N TRP A 22 -1.23 0.15 5.82
CA TRP A 22 -1.97 0.49 7.04
C TRP A 22 -1.07 1.09 8.11
N ASN A 23 0.10 0.50 8.38
CA ASN A 23 1.01 1.02 9.39
C ASN A 23 1.64 2.37 8.98
N TYR A 24 1.82 2.59 7.68
CA TYR A 24 2.50 3.79 7.15
C TYR A 24 1.56 4.99 6.99
N PHE A 25 0.37 4.78 6.41
CA PHE A 25 -0.61 5.82 6.11
C PHE A 25 -1.76 5.84 7.13
N GLY A 26 -2.14 4.69 7.68
CA GLY A 26 -3.31 4.56 8.56
C GLY A 26 -4.56 5.09 7.89
N ASP A 27 -5.31 5.92 8.63
CA ASP A 27 -6.55 6.54 8.18
C ASP A 27 -6.35 7.82 7.34
N LYS A 28 -5.09 8.24 7.11
CA LYS A 28 -4.80 9.46 6.33
C LYS A 28 -5.16 9.32 4.85
N GLY A 29 -5.37 8.10 4.41
CA GLY A 29 -5.71 7.76 3.04
C GLY A 29 -4.51 7.32 2.21
N TYR A 30 -4.79 6.48 1.21
CA TYR A 30 -3.80 5.89 0.31
C TYR A 30 -3.72 6.70 -0.97
N PRO A 31 -2.52 6.96 -1.49
CA PRO A 31 -2.39 7.70 -2.75
C PRO A 31 -2.93 6.88 -3.91
N GLU A 32 -3.71 7.53 -4.77
CA GLU A 32 -4.37 6.91 -5.93
C GLU A 32 -3.37 6.19 -6.85
N TRP A 33 -2.20 6.78 -7.08
CA TRP A 33 -1.16 6.18 -7.90
C TRP A 33 -0.66 4.84 -7.34
N CYS A 34 -0.54 4.68 -6.01
CA CYS A 34 -0.16 3.41 -5.39
C CYS A 34 -1.25 2.37 -5.55
N VAL A 35 -2.51 2.75 -5.30
CA VAL A 35 -3.65 1.83 -5.41
C VAL A 35 -3.76 1.31 -6.84
N ASN A 36 -3.66 2.19 -7.83
CA ASN A 36 -3.74 1.81 -9.24
C ASN A 36 -2.55 0.95 -9.68
N ALA A 37 -1.33 1.30 -9.26
CA ALA A 37 -0.12 0.52 -9.60
C ALA A 37 -0.19 -0.91 -9.03
N LEU A 38 -0.59 -1.04 -7.77
CA LEU A 38 -0.71 -2.34 -7.12
C LEU A 38 -1.88 -3.16 -7.67
N ARG A 39 -2.99 -2.51 -8.02
CA ARG A 39 -4.11 -3.18 -8.68
C ARG A 39 -3.70 -3.75 -10.04
N SER A 40 -2.82 -3.09 -10.79
CA SER A 40 -2.30 -3.60 -12.07
C SER A 40 -1.50 -4.91 -11.94
N VAL A 41 -0.96 -5.21 -10.75
CA VAL A 41 -0.25 -6.47 -10.46
C VAL A 41 -1.11 -7.44 -9.66
N GLY A 42 -2.42 -7.17 -9.53
CA GLY A 42 -3.37 -8.04 -8.84
C GLY A 42 -3.43 -7.84 -7.32
N VAL A 43 -2.90 -6.74 -6.79
CA VAL A 43 -2.93 -6.43 -5.35
C VAL A 43 -3.92 -5.29 -5.09
N ASP A 44 -5.05 -5.59 -4.46
CA ASP A 44 -6.02 -4.58 -4.05
C ASP A 44 -5.83 -4.17 -2.58
N LEU A 45 -5.39 -2.92 -2.36
CA LEU A 45 -5.12 -2.38 -1.02
C LEU A 45 -6.39 -2.04 -0.23
N LEU A 46 -7.52 -1.87 -0.90
CA LEU A 46 -8.81 -1.49 -0.30
C LEU A 46 -9.67 -2.71 0.05
N GLU A 47 -9.20 -3.91 -0.31
CA GLU A 47 -9.88 -5.16 -0.04
C GLU A 47 -10.10 -5.36 1.47
N GLY A 48 -11.38 -5.40 1.86
CA GLY A 48 -11.79 -5.54 3.26
C GLY A 48 -11.84 -4.23 4.05
N ARG A 49 -11.46 -3.09 3.47
CA ARG A 49 -11.56 -1.74 4.07
C ARG A 49 -11.91 -0.67 3.02
N PRO A 50 -13.17 -0.67 2.51
CA PRO A 50 -13.64 0.31 1.53
C PRO A 50 -13.72 1.74 2.09
N ASP A 51 -13.64 1.88 3.41
CA ASP A 51 -13.63 3.14 4.16
C ASP A 51 -12.32 3.95 4.05
N ILE A 52 -11.22 3.32 3.61
CA ILE A 52 -9.94 4.02 3.43
C ILE A 52 -10.08 5.05 2.31
N LYS A 53 -9.78 6.32 2.63
CA LYS A 53 -9.80 7.40 1.65
C LYS A 53 -8.70 7.22 0.61
N VAL A 54 -9.04 7.26 -0.66
CA VAL A 54 -8.04 7.39 -1.74
C VAL A 54 -7.80 8.87 -1.97
N VAL A 55 -6.54 9.29 -1.89
CA VAL A 55 -6.14 10.70 -2.06
C VAL A 55 -5.42 10.91 -3.39
N GLY A 56 -5.82 11.92 -4.14
CA GLY A 56 -5.12 12.34 -5.36
C GLY A 56 -3.82 13.10 -5.01
N GLY A 57 -2.74 12.82 -5.74
CA GLY A 57 -1.41 13.44 -5.54
C GLY A 57 -0.36 12.50 -4.95
N GLY A 58 0.86 13.00 -4.75
CA GLY A 58 2.06 12.23 -4.35
C GLY A 58 1.95 11.42 -3.05
N GLY A 59 0.85 11.51 -2.31
CA GLY A 59 0.70 10.94 -0.98
C GLY A 59 1.48 11.78 0.03
N ALA A 60 0.83 12.23 1.10
CA ALA A 60 1.35 13.22 2.05
C ALA A 60 2.71 12.91 2.73
N LYS A 61 3.33 11.75 2.43
CA LYS A 61 4.63 11.32 2.93
C LYS A 61 5.64 10.89 1.85
N TRP A 62 5.22 10.69 0.60
CA TRP A 62 6.09 10.24 -0.50
C TRP A 62 6.52 11.38 -1.44
N ASP A 63 6.07 12.60 -1.17
CA ASP A 63 6.66 13.85 -1.65
C ASP A 63 8.03 14.09 -0.99
N ARG A 64 8.98 13.19 -1.24
CA ARG A 64 10.40 13.33 -0.97
C ARG A 64 11.17 12.58 -2.06
N ALA A 65 11.41 13.28 -3.16
CA ALA A 65 12.56 13.09 -4.04
C ALA A 65 12.57 14.22 -5.10
N ASP A 66 12.76 15.46 -4.64
CA ASP A 66 13.57 16.45 -5.35
C ASP A 66 14.61 16.97 -4.35
#